data_AF-A0A519D774-F1
#
_entry.id   AF-A0A519D774-F1
#
_cell.length_a   1.000
_cell.length_b   1.000
_cell.length_c   1.000
_cell.angle_alpha   90.00
_cell.angle_beta   90.00
_cell.angle_gamma   90.00
#
_symmetry.space_group_name_H-M   'P 1'
#
loop_
_entity.id
_entity.type
_entity.pdbx_description
1 polymer ?
#
loop_
_entity_poly.entity_id
_entity_poly.type
_entity_poly.pdbx_seq_one_letter_code
_entity_poly.pdbx_strand_id
1 'polypeptide(L)'
;MPESKSPFFRAWYYFRNGWSLYFAFIFAAINTLVVTYYLAIDKIPFLLDFFPSFGHYVAVTIFLGVPILVIIGFVHFKRSPAYRSEATIGFEVNPYMRRNLINSEINLELNLMILNLLSKLSNNEKLNEDELNKIQESRNILNNFIDKRSIKNDKDLEYLKKLIDK
;
A
#
# COMPACT_ATOMS: atom_id res chain seq x y z
N MET A 1 -7.14 -21.85 2.13
CA MET A 1 -6.24 -22.79 2.85
C MET A 1 -5.63 -22.04 4.01
N PRO A 2 -5.78 -22.48 5.27
CA PRO A 2 -5.07 -21.85 6.37
C PRO A 2 -3.61 -22.31 6.25
N GLU A 3 -2.72 -21.41 5.83
CA GLU A 3 -1.28 -21.69 5.95
C GLU A 3 -0.99 -22.02 7.41
N SER A 4 -0.57 -23.26 7.62
CA SER A 4 -0.33 -23.80 8.93
C SER A 4 0.88 -23.13 9.58
N LYS A 5 0.65 -22.56 10.77
CA LYS A 5 1.40 -22.88 11.99
C LYS A 5 2.88 -22.51 12.03
N SER A 6 3.18 -21.21 11.99
CA SER A 6 4.36 -20.70 12.69
C SER A 6 3.93 -19.56 13.62
N PRO A 7 3.44 -19.88 14.83
CA PRO A 7 3.19 -18.86 15.85
C PRO A 7 4.42 -17.98 16.06
N PHE A 8 5.63 -18.55 15.87
CA PHE A 8 6.89 -17.82 15.89
C PHE A 8 6.99 -16.74 14.80
N PHE A 9 6.71 -17.04 13.52
CA PHE A 9 6.81 -16.02 12.46
C PHE A 9 5.78 -14.91 12.65
N ARG A 10 4.59 -15.23 13.15
CA ARG A 10 3.57 -14.22 13.49
C ARG A 10 3.99 -13.37 14.69
N ALA A 11 4.48 -14.00 15.75
CA ALA A 11 4.99 -13.29 16.92
C ALA A 11 6.20 -12.41 16.57
N TRP A 12 7.13 -12.92 15.77
CA TRP A 12 8.28 -12.17 15.27
C TRP A 12 7.86 -11.00 14.38
N TYR A 13 6.87 -11.20 13.50
CA TYR A 13 6.28 -10.11 12.72
C TYR A 13 5.69 -9.02 13.63
N TYR A 14 4.89 -9.39 14.63
CA TYR A 14 4.32 -8.43 15.58
C TYR A 14 5.40 -7.71 16.39
N PHE A 15 6.40 -8.45 16.89
CA PHE A 15 7.53 -7.88 17.60
C PHE A 15 8.29 -6.88 16.74
N ARG A 16 8.68 -7.25 15.51
CA ARG A 16 9.41 -6.36 14.60
C ARG A 16 8.61 -5.10 14.29
N ASN A 17 7.29 -5.21 14.07
CA ASN A 17 6.44 -4.04 13.85
C ASN A 17 6.34 -3.18 15.12
N GLY A 18 6.12 -3.78 16.29
CA GLY A 18 6.09 -3.06 17.56
C GLY A 18 7.39 -2.33 17.87
N TRP A 19 8.52 -3.00 17.64
CA TRP A 19 9.85 -2.46 17.82
C TRP A 19 10.15 -1.33 16.84
N SER A 20 10.00 -1.57 15.54
CA SER A 20 10.38 -0.59 14.51
C SER A 20 9.47 0.63 14.44
N LEU A 21 8.16 0.46 14.61
CA LEU A 21 7.21 1.55 14.44
C LEU A 21 7.04 2.40 15.70
N TYR A 22 6.95 1.77 16.88
CA TYR A 22 6.64 2.48 18.11
C TYR A 22 7.86 2.68 19.00
N PHE A 23 8.55 1.59 19.35
CA PHE A 23 9.67 1.67 20.29
C PHE A 23 10.83 2.48 19.71
N ALA A 24 11.27 2.16 18.50
CA ALA A 24 12.40 2.84 17.85
C ALA A 24 12.11 4.32 17.61
N PHE A 25 10.87 4.69 17.25
CA PHE A 25 10.47 6.08 17.07
C PHE A 25 10.60 6.87 18.39
N ILE A 26 10.00 6.39 19.47
CA ILE A 26 10.05 7.05 20.79
C ILE A 26 11.49 7.09 21.30
N PHE A 27 12.20 5.96 21.22
CA PHE A 27 13.58 5.85 21.65
C PHE A 27 14.50 6.82 20.90
N ALA A 28 14.40 6.87 19.57
CA ALA A 28 15.18 7.77 18.75
C ALA A 28 14.84 9.23 19.03
N ALA A 29 13.56 9.57 19.22
CA ALA A 29 13.13 10.93 19.54
C ALA A 29 13.71 11.39 20.89
N ILE A 30 13.55 10.60 21.94
CA ILE A 30 14.10 10.93 23.27
C ILE A 30 15.62 11.06 23.21
N ASN A 31 16.31 10.08 22.62
CA ASN A 31 17.75 10.09 22.51
C ASN A 31 18.25 11.31 21.72
N THR A 32 17.64 11.60 20.57
CA THR A 32 18.00 12.75 19.74
C THR A 32 17.79 14.06 20.49
N LEU A 33 16.65 14.23 21.17
CA LEU A 33 16.37 15.43 21.96
C LEU A 33 17.41 15.63 23.08
N VAL A 34 17.66 14.58 23.87
CA VAL A 34 18.59 14.62 25.00
C VAL A 34 20.03 14.88 24.53
N VAL A 35 20.52 14.10 23.58
CA VAL A 35 21.90 14.20 23.08
C VAL A 35 22.14 15.54 22.40
N THR A 36 21.23 15.99 21.52
CA THR A 36 21.37 17.28 20.83
C THR A 36 21.41 18.41 21.84
N TYR A 37 20.54 18.39 22.86
CA TYR A 37 20.53 19.46 23.84
C TYR A 37 21.80 19.46 24.69
N TYR A 38 22.11 18.37 25.39
CA TYR A 38 23.18 18.37 26.39
C TYR A 38 24.58 18.33 25.78
N LEU A 39 24.75 17.76 24.59
CA LEU A 39 26.06 17.72 23.94
C LEU A 39 26.31 18.91 22.99
N ALA A 40 25.26 19.52 22.43
CA ALA A 40 25.44 20.65 21.49
C ALA A 40 24.87 21.96 22.03
N ILE A 41 23.56 22.06 22.27
CA ILE A 41 22.90 23.33 22.63
C ILE A 41 23.45 23.91 23.94
N ASP A 42 23.55 23.10 24.98
CA ASP A 42 24.07 23.49 26.29
C ASP A 42 25.55 23.93 26.25
N LYS A 43 26.27 23.56 25.19
CA LYS A 43 27.71 23.86 25.04
C LYS A 43 27.99 25.04 24.12
N ILE A 44 26.98 25.61 23.46
CA ILE A 44 27.12 26.75 22.55
C ILE A 44 26.30 27.92 23.10
N PRO A 45 26.94 28.92 23.76
CA PRO A 45 26.23 30.00 24.46
C PRO A 45 25.17 30.72 23.63
N PHE A 46 25.46 30.98 22.34
CA PHE A 46 24.51 31.60 21.42
C PHE A 46 23.18 30.84 21.27
N LEU A 47 23.19 29.51 21.38
CA LEU A 47 21.96 28.71 21.25
C LEU A 47 21.10 28.79 22.52
N LEU A 48 21.68 29.09 23.68
CA LEU A 48 20.95 29.24 24.94
C LEU A 48 20.06 30.49 24.95
N ASP A 49 20.38 31.51 24.15
CA ASP A 49 19.51 32.69 23.96
C ASP A 49 18.15 32.31 23.36
N PHE A 50 18.11 31.26 22.53
CA PHE A 50 16.89 30.73 21.91
C PHE A 50 16.30 29.54 22.69
N PHE A 51 17.15 28.76 23.36
CA PHE A 51 16.77 27.55 24.08
C PHE A 51 17.35 27.54 25.50
N PRO A 52 16.78 28.32 26.44
CA PRO A 52 17.39 28.53 27.75
C PRO A 52 17.39 27.29 28.66
N SER A 53 16.54 26.31 28.37
CA SER A 53 16.52 25.03 29.07
C SER A 53 16.10 23.89 28.15
N PHE A 54 16.36 22.65 28.58
CA PHE A 54 15.93 21.46 27.86
C PHE A 54 14.43 21.46 27.59
N GLY A 55 13.61 21.91 28.55
CA GLY A 55 12.16 22.02 28.38
C GLY A 55 11.75 22.99 27.27
N HIS A 56 12.43 24.14 27.15
CA HIS A 56 12.16 25.09 26.07
C HIS A 56 12.51 24.50 24.70
N TYR A 57 13.68 23.86 24.60
CA TYR A 57 14.09 23.19 23.37
C TYR A 57 13.10 22.10 22.93
N VAL A 58 12.66 21.24 23.87
CA VAL A 58 11.68 20.19 23.57
C VAL A 58 10.35 20.80 23.11
N ALA A 59 9.85 21.83 23.78
CA ALA A 59 8.60 22.49 23.41
C ALA A 59 8.64 23.07 21.99
N VAL A 60 9.71 23.81 21.65
CA VAL A 60 9.89 24.39 20.32
C VAL A 60 10.04 23.28 19.27
N THR A 61 10.83 22.25 19.57
CA THR A 61 11.05 21.13 18.64
C THR A 61 9.78 20.36 18.35
N ILE A 62 8.91 20.15 19.35
CA ILE A 62 7.60 19.51 19.12
C ILE A 62 6.72 20.44 18.28
N PHE A 63 6.66 21.73 18.63
CA PHE A 63 5.78 22.69 17.97
C PHE A 63 6.14 22.91 16.48
N LEU A 64 7.42 22.88 16.13
CA LEU A 64 7.87 23.02 14.74
C LEU A 64 8.04 21.67 14.04
N GLY A 65 8.64 20.70 14.73
CA GLY A 65 8.99 19.40 14.17
C GLY A 65 7.77 18.58 13.79
N VAL A 66 6.72 18.54 14.63
CA VAL A 66 5.51 17.75 14.31
C VAL A 66 4.83 18.28 13.04
N PRO A 67 4.52 19.58 12.88
CA PRO A 67 3.96 20.10 11.63
C PRO A 67 4.86 19.83 10.41
N ILE A 68 6.17 20.01 10.53
CA ILE A 68 7.12 19.76 9.43
C ILE A 68 7.07 18.29 9.01
N LEU A 69 7.12 17.35 9.96
CA LEU A 69 7.05 15.92 9.67
C LEU A 69 5.71 15.53 9.03
N VAL A 70 4.60 16.14 9.47
CA VAL A 70 3.28 15.95 8.85
C VAL A 70 3.29 16.44 7.40
N ILE A 71 3.89 17.60 7.12
CA ILE A 71 3.99 18.15 5.76
C ILE A 71 4.86 17.24 4.88
N ILE A 72 6.03 16.80 5.36
CA ILE A 72 6.91 15.88 4.63
C ILE A 72 6.16 14.58 4.31
N GLY A 73 5.48 14.00 5.30
CA GLY A 73 4.66 12.80 5.11
C GLY A 73 3.55 13.03 4.07
N PHE A 74 2.82 14.15 4.17
CA PHE A 74 1.80 14.52 3.21
C PHE A 74 2.36 14.63 1.78
N VAL A 75 3.52 15.28 1.61
CA VAL A 75 4.18 15.42 0.31
C VAL A 75 4.59 14.05 -0.23
N HIS A 76 5.21 13.20 0.59
CA HIS A 76 5.60 11.84 0.20
C HIS A 76 4.41 11.02 -0.31
N PHE A 77 3.32 10.99 0.46
CA PHE A 77 2.15 10.16 0.14
C PHE A 77 1.27 10.72 -0.98
N LYS A 78 1.11 12.05 -1.08
CA LYS A 78 0.13 12.66 -2.00
C LYS A 78 0.72 13.41 -3.18
N ARG A 79 1.96 13.89 -3.09
CA ARG A 79 2.55 14.81 -4.09
C ARG A 79 3.77 14.21 -4.79
N SER A 80 4.44 13.24 -4.18
CA SER A 80 5.63 12.59 -4.72
C SER A 80 5.27 11.34 -5.55
N PRO A 81 6.02 11.04 -6.63
CA PRO A 81 5.92 9.75 -7.32
C PRO A 81 6.39 8.57 -6.46
N ALA A 82 7.12 8.81 -5.36
CA ALA A 82 7.70 7.77 -4.52
C ALA A 82 6.64 6.79 -3.97
N TYR A 83 5.51 7.31 -3.49
CA TYR A 83 4.43 6.45 -2.99
C TYR A 83 3.83 5.56 -4.08
N ARG A 84 3.75 6.04 -5.34
CA ARG A 84 3.28 5.20 -6.45
C ARG A 84 4.22 4.03 -6.68
N SER A 85 5.53 4.27 -6.68
CA SER A 85 6.53 3.20 -6.80
C SER A 85 6.47 2.20 -5.65
N GLU A 86 6.33 2.68 -4.41
CA GLU A 86 6.14 1.82 -3.23
C GLU A 86 4.88 0.94 -3.36
N ALA A 87 3.76 1.53 -3.78
CA ALA A 87 2.52 0.81 -4.00
C ALA A 87 2.67 -0.26 -5.09
N THR A 88 3.28 0.07 -6.23
CA THR A 88 3.55 -0.89 -7.32
C THR A 88 4.38 -2.06 -6.83
N ILE A 89 5.50 -1.81 -6.14
CA ILE A 89 6.32 -2.87 -5.53
C ILE A 89 5.47 -3.71 -4.57
N GLY A 90 4.61 -3.07 -3.77
CA GLY A 90 3.66 -3.74 -2.89
C GLY A 90 2.76 -4.75 -3.62
N PHE A 91 2.20 -4.39 -4.78
CA PHE A 91 1.43 -5.32 -5.62
C PHE A 91 2.31 -6.40 -6.28
N GLU A 92 3.57 -6.11 -6.60
CA GLU A 92 4.50 -7.10 -7.16
C GLU A 92 4.93 -8.16 -6.15
N VAL A 93 5.22 -7.76 -4.90
CA VAL A 93 5.75 -8.67 -3.88
C VAL A 93 4.67 -9.35 -3.04
N ASN A 94 3.45 -8.79 -2.96
CA ASN A 94 2.37 -9.35 -2.17
C ASN A 94 1.35 -10.09 -3.06
N PRO A 95 1.35 -11.44 -3.07
CA PRO A 95 0.47 -12.21 -3.95
C PRO A 95 -1.01 -12.04 -3.62
N TYR A 96 -1.37 -11.77 -2.35
CA TYR A 96 -2.76 -11.55 -1.95
C TYR A 96 -3.27 -10.18 -2.42
N MET A 97 -2.45 -9.14 -2.24
CA MET A 97 -2.79 -7.80 -2.70
C MET A 97 -2.91 -7.78 -4.24
N ARG A 98 -1.98 -8.44 -4.92
CA ARG A 98 -2.03 -8.62 -6.37
C ARG A 98 -3.30 -9.31 -6.84
N ARG A 99 -3.66 -10.43 -6.19
CA ARG A 99 -4.88 -11.17 -6.52
C ARG A 99 -6.12 -10.28 -6.43
N ASN A 100 -6.20 -9.47 -5.37
CA ASN A 100 -7.32 -8.56 -5.15
C ASN A 100 -7.44 -7.52 -6.27
N LEU A 101 -6.33 -6.89 -6.67
CA LEU A 101 -6.32 -5.92 -7.77
C LEU A 101 -6.80 -6.57 -9.08
N ILE A 102 -6.24 -7.72 -9.45
CA ILE A 102 -6.59 -8.43 -10.69
C ILE A 102 -8.06 -8.86 -10.69
N ASN A 103 -8.56 -9.37 -9.56
CA ASN A 103 -9.96 -9.73 -9.44
C ASN A 103 -10.87 -8.51 -9.62
N SER A 104 -10.46 -7.35 -9.12
CA SER A 104 -11.21 -6.10 -9.27
C SER A 104 -11.27 -5.65 -10.74
N GLU A 105 -10.14 -5.71 -11.46
CA GLU A 105 -10.09 -5.38 -12.89
C GLU A 105 -10.98 -6.31 -13.73
N ILE A 106 -10.85 -7.64 -13.53
CA ILE A 106 -11.71 -8.62 -14.20
C ILE A 106 -13.18 -8.40 -13.85
N ASN A 107 -13.49 -8.08 -12.60
CA ASN A 107 -14.87 -7.82 -12.17
C ASN A 107 -15.45 -6.57 -12.84
N LEU A 108 -14.65 -5.51 -13.02
CA LEU A 108 -15.08 -4.29 -13.72
C LEU A 108 -15.43 -4.59 -15.18
N GLU A 109 -14.58 -5.35 -15.88
CA GLU A 109 -14.84 -5.79 -17.26
C GLU A 109 -16.11 -6.65 -17.37
N LEU A 110 -16.29 -7.61 -16.46
CA LEU A 110 -17.49 -8.45 -16.41
C LEU A 110 -18.75 -7.64 -16.09
N ASN A 111 -18.68 -6.66 -15.19
CA ASN A 111 -19.81 -5.80 -14.86
C ASN A 111 -20.24 -4.96 -16.07
N LEU A 112 -19.29 -4.40 -16.83
CA LEU A 112 -19.58 -3.70 -18.08
C LEU A 112 -20.29 -4.62 -19.09
N MET A 113 -19.82 -5.85 -19.24
CA MET A 113 -20.43 -6.85 -20.11
C MET A 113 -21.86 -7.17 -19.67
N ILE A 114 -22.09 -7.40 -18.37
CA ILE A 114 -23.42 -7.65 -17.81
C ILE A 114 -24.34 -6.45 -18.03
N LEU A 115 -23.88 -5.22 -17.81
CA LEU A 115 -24.67 -4.00 -18.03
C LEU A 115 -25.11 -3.87 -19.50
N ASN A 116 -24.22 -4.17 -20.45
CA ASN A 116 -24.56 -4.16 -21.87
C ASN A 116 -25.65 -5.20 -22.20
N LEU A 117 -25.55 -6.42 -21.64
CA LEU A 117 -26.57 -7.46 -21.82
C LEU A 117 -27.91 -7.06 -21.19
N LEU A 118 -27.89 -6.47 -20.00
CA LEU A 118 -29.10 -5.98 -19.33
C LEU A 118 -29.76 -4.84 -20.12
N SER A 119 -28.97 -3.93 -20.68
CA SER A 119 -29.48 -2.84 -21.53
C SER A 119 -30.21 -3.39 -22.76
N LYS A 120 -29.65 -4.41 -23.41
CA LYS A 120 -30.30 -5.06 -24.56
C LYS A 120 -31.59 -5.78 -24.18
N LEU A 121 -31.56 -6.54 -23.08
CA LEU A 121 -32.75 -7.21 -22.56
C LEU A 121 -33.85 -6.19 -22.24
N SER A 122 -33.49 -5.04 -21.65
CA SER A 122 -34.44 -3.95 -21.38
C SER A 122 -35.05 -3.35 -22.65
N ASN A 123 -34.31 -3.35 -23.76
CA ASN A 123 -34.78 -2.88 -25.07
C ASN A 123 -35.54 -3.97 -25.86
N ASN A 124 -35.77 -5.15 -25.29
CA ASN A 124 -36.30 -6.34 -25.99
C ASN A 124 -35.46 -6.76 -27.21
N GLU A 125 -34.17 -6.41 -27.23
CA GLU A 125 -33.22 -6.82 -28.27
C GLU A 125 -32.75 -8.27 -27.99
N LYS A 126 -32.76 -9.11 -29.04
CA LYS A 126 -32.18 -10.46 -28.95
C LYS A 126 -30.66 -10.38 -29.14
N LEU A 127 -29.93 -11.21 -28.39
CA LEU A 127 -28.50 -11.42 -28.64
C LEU A 127 -28.30 -12.11 -29.98
N ASN A 128 -27.36 -11.60 -30.78
CA ASN A 128 -26.98 -12.26 -32.03
C ASN A 128 -25.93 -13.37 -31.76
N GLU A 129 -25.66 -14.20 -32.77
CA GLU A 129 -24.71 -15.33 -32.65
C GLU A 129 -23.29 -14.85 -32.29
N ASP A 130 -22.83 -13.74 -32.85
CA ASP A 130 -21.51 -13.18 -32.57
C ASP A 130 -21.35 -12.76 -31.10
N GLU A 131 -22.40 -12.19 -30.51
CA GLU A 131 -22.42 -11.80 -29.10
C GLU A 131 -22.43 -13.01 -28.18
N LEU A 132 -23.22 -14.03 -28.51
CA LEU A 132 -23.21 -15.31 -27.79
C LEU A 132 -21.83 -15.97 -27.85
N ASN A 133 -21.19 -15.95 -29.01
CA ASN A 133 -19.83 -16.46 -29.19
C ASN A 133 -18.81 -15.69 -28.33
N LYS A 134 -18.89 -14.34 -28.30
CA LYS A 134 -18.02 -13.52 -27.44
C LYS A 134 -18.21 -13.78 -25.95
N ILE A 135 -19.46 -13.99 -25.51
CA ILE A 135 -19.76 -14.38 -24.12
C ILE A 135 -19.11 -15.74 -23.80
N GLN A 136 -19.26 -16.72 -24.69
CA GLN A 136 -18.72 -18.05 -24.49
C GLN A 136 -17.19 -18.07 -24.51
N GLU A 137 -16.57 -17.31 -25.41
CA GLU A 137 -15.12 -17.12 -25.45
C GLU A 137 -14.60 -16.49 -24.15
N SER A 138 -15.21 -15.39 -23.70
CA SER A 138 -14.84 -14.70 -22.45
C SER A 138 -14.95 -15.64 -21.24
N ARG A 139 -16.03 -16.43 -21.18
CA ARG A 139 -16.22 -17.45 -20.14
C ARG A 139 -15.13 -18.52 -20.18
N ASN A 140 -14.77 -19.02 -21.36
CA ASN A 140 -13.74 -20.04 -21.52
C ASN A 140 -12.36 -19.53 -21.10
N ILE A 141 -12.02 -18.30 -21.50
CA ILE A 141 -10.78 -17.62 -21.09
C ILE A 141 -10.73 -17.49 -19.56
N LEU A 142 -11.82 -17.02 -18.95
CA LEU A 142 -11.90 -16.83 -17.50
C LEU A 142 -11.80 -18.16 -16.74
N ASN A 143 -12.50 -19.21 -17.18
CA ASN A 143 -12.43 -20.54 -16.57
C ASN A 143 -11.00 -21.08 -16.62
N ASN A 144 -10.37 -21.05 -17.81
CA ASN A 144 -9.00 -21.49 -18.00
C ASN A 144 -8.01 -20.69 -17.13
N PHE A 145 -8.24 -19.39 -16.97
CA PHE A 145 -7.45 -18.56 -16.07
C PHE A 145 -7.64 -18.99 -14.61
N ILE A 146 -8.88 -19.15 -14.14
CA ILE A 146 -9.16 -19.58 -12.76
C ILE A 146 -8.55 -20.95 -12.46
N ASP A 147 -8.69 -21.91 -13.38
CA ASP A 147 -8.20 -23.28 -13.21
C ASP A 147 -6.68 -23.37 -13.11
N LYS A 148 -5.96 -22.56 -13.92
CA LYS A 148 -4.49 -22.54 -13.92
C LYS A 148 -3.87 -21.67 -12.84
N ARG A 149 -4.66 -20.83 -12.18
CA ARG A 149 -4.18 -19.77 -11.30
C ARG A 149 -4.10 -20.23 -9.85
N SER A 150 -2.97 -19.96 -9.21
CA SER A 150 -2.75 -20.24 -7.78
C SER A 150 -2.04 -19.05 -7.14
N ILE A 151 -2.28 -18.81 -5.84
CA ILE A 151 -1.59 -17.74 -5.09
C ILE A 151 -0.06 -17.93 -5.12
N LYS A 152 0.40 -19.18 -5.29
CA LYS A 152 1.81 -19.55 -5.31
C LYS A 152 2.47 -19.48 -6.69
N ASN A 153 1.70 -19.26 -7.76
CA ASN A 153 2.26 -19.22 -9.11
C ASN A 153 2.22 -17.80 -9.70
N ASP A 154 2.95 -17.61 -10.80
CA ASP A 154 3.18 -16.28 -11.36
C ASP A 154 2.06 -15.80 -12.29
N LYS A 155 0.94 -16.53 -12.41
CA LYS A 155 -0.16 -16.16 -13.31
C LYS A 155 -0.73 -14.78 -13.00
N ASP A 156 -0.82 -14.45 -11.72
CA ASP A 156 -1.24 -13.13 -11.26
C ASP A 156 -0.21 -12.06 -11.64
N LEU A 157 1.08 -12.37 -11.50
CA LEU A 157 2.15 -11.43 -11.82
C LEU A 157 2.22 -11.16 -13.33
N GLU A 158 2.07 -12.21 -14.15
CA GLU A 158 1.98 -12.09 -15.61
C GLU A 158 0.80 -11.19 -16.03
N TYR A 159 -0.37 -11.36 -15.41
CA TYR A 159 -1.54 -10.52 -15.71
C TYR A 159 -1.33 -9.07 -15.27
N LEU A 160 -0.78 -8.85 -14.07
CA LEU A 160 -0.47 -7.51 -13.57
C LEU A 160 0.45 -6.74 -14.53
N LYS A 161 1.50 -7.39 -15.05
CA LYS A 161 2.41 -6.77 -16.03
C LYS A 161 1.68 -6.33 -17.29
N LYS A 162 0.81 -7.20 -17.85
CA LYS A 162 -0.01 -6.86 -19.02
C LYS A 162 -0.95 -5.67 -18.77
N LEU A 163 -1.46 -5.50 -17.55
CA LEU A 163 -2.27 -4.33 -17.19
C LEU A 163 -1.45 -3.04 -17.12
N ILE A 164 -0.23 -3.11 -16.60
CA ILE A 164 0.67 -1.95 -16.47
C ILE A 164 1.19 -1.51 -17.85
N ASP A 165 1.43 -2.46 -18.75
CA ASP A 165 1.95 -2.20 -20.10
C ASP A 165 0.86 -1.77 -21.11
N LYS A 166 -0.41 -1.71 -20.69
CA LYS A 166 -1.58 -1.33 -21.52
C LYS A 166 -1.80 0.18 -21.53
#